data_AF-A0A849ZNA8-F1
#
_entry.id   AF-A0A849ZNA8-F1
#
_cell.length_a   1.000
_cell.length_b   1.000
_cell.length_c   1.000
_cell.angle_alpha   90.00
_cell.angle_beta   90.00
_cell.angle_gamma   90.00
#
_symmetry.space_group_name_H-M   'P 1'
#
loop_
_entity.id
_entity.type
_entity.pdbx_description
1 polymer ?
#
loop_
_entity_poly.entity_id
_entity_poly.type
_entity_poly.pdbx_seq_one_letter_code
_entity_poly.pdbx_strand_id
1 'polypeptide(L)' 'MERTTFAYDDTPIPVTISLGVATLAPTDTDSLALIARADERLYQAKHDGRNSARG' A
#
# COMPACT_ATOMS: atom_id res chain seq x y z
N MET A 1 -4.93 -15.02 9.04
CA MET A 1 -3.87 -14.01 8.89
C MET A 1 -2.55 -14.74 8.86
N GLU A 2 -1.86 -14.69 7.73
CA GLU A 2 -0.50 -15.21 7.60
C GLU A 2 0.48 -14.17 8.16
N ARG A 3 1.42 -14.60 9.00
CA ARG A 3 2.41 -13.71 9.64
C ARG A 3 3.79 -14.29 9.46
N THR A 4 4.53 -13.72 8.52
CA THR A 4 5.94 -14.05 8.29
C THR A 4 6.81 -13.22 9.23
N THR A 5 7.71 -13.87 9.95
CA THR A 5 8.72 -13.18 10.76
C THR A 5 9.95 -12.94 9.90
N PHE A 6 10.39 -11.69 9.79
CA PHE A 6 11.64 -11.34 9.15
C PHE A 6 12.72 -11.21 10.23
N ALA A 7 13.85 -11.89 10.06
CA ALA A 7 14.98 -11.83 10.98
C ALA A 7 16.31 -11.84 10.20
N TYR A 8 17.31 -11.16 10.76
CA TYR A 8 18.69 -11.18 10.28
C TYR A 8 19.59 -11.37 11.50
N ASP A 9 20.46 -12.38 11.47
CA ASP A 9 21.33 -12.75 12.60
C ASP A 9 20.56 -12.89 13.93
N ASP A 10 19.50 -13.72 13.91
CA ASP A 10 18.55 -13.95 15.00
C ASP A 10 17.86 -12.68 15.56
N THR A 11 18.04 -11.53 14.94
CA THR A 11 17.43 -10.27 15.33
C THR A 11 16.16 -10.02 14.51
N PRO A 12 14.97 -9.87 15.15
CA PRO A 12 13.73 -9.59 14.44
C PRO A 12 13.73 -8.21 13.79
N ILE A 13 13.25 -8.14 12.54
CA ILE A 13 13.08 -6.90 11.79
C ILE A 13 11.58 -6.57 11.71
N PRO A 14 11.11 -5.47 12.32
CA PRO A 14 9.71 -5.07 12.21
C PRO A 14 9.42 -4.56 10.80
N VAL A 15 8.64 -5.33 10.04
CA VAL A 15 8.22 -4.99 8.68
C VAL A 15 6.74 -4.62 8.68
N THR A 16 6.41 -3.52 8.03
CA THR A 16 5.02 -3.09 7.78
C THR A 16 4.88 -2.69 6.31
N ILE A 17 3.65 -2.68 5.82
CA ILE A 17 3.32 -2.19 4.48
C ILE A 17 2.33 -1.03 4.56
N SER A 18 2.40 -0.12 3.60
CA SER A 18 1.35 0.87 3.36
C SER A 18 0.71 0.52 2.03
N LEU A 19 -0.61 0.70 1.92
CA LEU A 19 -1.39 0.27 0.76
C LEU A 19 -2.31 1.39 0.29
N GLY A 20 -2.37 1.57 -1.03
CA GLY A 20 -3.37 2.40 -1.69
C GLY A 20 -4.28 1.53 -2.54
N VAL A 21 -5.60 1.73 -2.40
CA VAL A 21 -6.62 0.90 -3.06
C VAL A 21 -7.52 1.79 -3.90
N ALA A 22 -7.69 1.48 -5.18
CA ALA A 22 -8.64 2.18 -6.03
C ALA A 22 -9.58 1.20 -6.74
N THR A 23 -10.79 1.66 -7.07
CA THR A 23 -11.78 0.91 -7.84
C THR A 23 -11.85 1.46 -9.25
N LEU A 24 -11.88 0.55 -10.25
CA LEU A 24 -12.07 0.91 -11.65
C LEU A 24 -13.34 1.75 -11.80
N ALA A 25 -13.19 2.95 -12.34
CA ALA A 25 -14.28 3.87 -12.58
C ALA A 25 -14.66 3.87 -14.07
N PRO A 26 -15.94 4.11 -14.42
CA PRO A 26 -16.35 4.26 -15.83
C PRO A 26 -15.65 5.40 -16.57
N THR A 27 -15.08 6.35 -15.83
CA THR A 27 -14.33 7.51 -16.34
C THR A 27 -12.84 7.23 -16.52
N ASP A 28 -12.33 6.08 -16.07
CA ASP A 28 -10.92 5.72 -16.30
C ASP A 28 -10.72 5.52 -17.81
N THR A 29 -9.82 6.30 -18.40
CA THR A 29 -9.53 6.24 -19.84
C THR A 29 -8.63 5.06 -20.20
N ASP A 30 -7.86 4.56 -19.23
CA ASP A 30 -6.96 3.42 -19.36
C ASP A 30 -6.63 2.80 -17.99
N SER A 31 -5.82 1.73 -17.99
CA SER A 31 -5.33 1.09 -16.76
C SER A 31 -4.40 1.98 -15.93
N LEU A 32 -3.71 2.95 -16.54
CA LEU A 32 -2.80 3.84 -15.84
C LEU A 32 -3.56 4.81 -14.95
N ALA A 33 -4.76 5.26 -15.36
CA ALA A 33 -5.63 6.10 -14.54
C ALA A 33 -6.05 5.41 -13.24
N LEU A 34 -6.37 4.11 -13.29
CA LEU A 34 -6.65 3.31 -12.10
C LEU A 34 -5.43 3.19 -11.18
N ILE A 35 -4.26 2.88 -11.77
CA ILE A 35 -3.00 2.71 -11.01
C ILE A 35 -2.59 4.03 -10.36
N ALA A 36 -2.70 5.16 -11.06
CA ALA A 36 -2.37 6.48 -10.54
C ALA A 36 -3.21 6.83 -9.30
N ARG A 37 -4.52 6.55 -9.33
CA ARG A 37 -5.40 6.76 -8.18
C ARG A 37 -5.11 5.85 -6.99
N ALA A 38 -4.64 4.63 -7.24
CA ALA A 38 -4.15 3.74 -6.18
C ALA A 38 -2.82 4.25 -5.61
N ASP A 39 -1.92 4.77 -6.45
CA ASP A 39 -0.64 5.31 -6.02
C ASP A 39 -0.79 6.59 -5.18
N GLU A 40 -1.71 7.48 -5.54
CA GLU A 40 -2.04 8.67 -4.72
C GLU A 40 -2.46 8.29 -3.29
N ARG A 41 -3.27 7.23 -3.16
CA ARG A 41 -3.69 6.72 -1.85
C ARG A 41 -2.55 6.03 -1.11
N LEU A 42 -1.67 5.33 -1.82
CA LEU A 42 -0.46 4.76 -1.24
C LEU A 42 0.44 5.87 -0.70
N TYR A 43 0.56 6.96 -1.43
CA TYR A 43 1.29 8.15 -1.01
C TYR A 43 0.68 8.74 0.27
N GLN A 44 -0.65 8.91 0.33
CA GLN A 44 -1.35 9.34 1.54
C GLN A 44 -1.09 8.40 2.72
N ALA A 45 -1.19 7.08 2.53
CA ALA A 45 -0.91 6.10 3.58
C ALA A 45 0.51 6.23 4.13
N LYS A 46 1.49 6.48 3.26
CA LYS A 46 2.89 6.73 3.67
C LYS A 46 3.04 8.05 4.42
N HIS A 47 2.31 9.09 4.03
CA HIS A 47 2.41 10.41 4.64
C HIS A 47 1.74 10.46 6.02
N ASP A 48 0.62 9.76 6.19
CA ASP A 48 -0.16 9.69 7.43
C ASP A 48 0.44 8.76 8.51
N GLY A 49 1.72 8.46 8.42
CA GLY A 49 2.42 7.62 9.42
C GLY A 49 2.63 6.15 9.04
N ARG A 50 2.39 5.77 7.77
CA ARG A 50 2.61 4.42 7.22
C ARG A 50 1.68 3.38 7.86
N ASN A 51 2.05 2.10 7.75
CA ASN A 51 1.37 0.92 8.32
C ASN A 51 -0.17 0.99 8.27
N SER A 52 -0.71 1.38 7.11
CA SER A 52 -2.14 1.57 6.94
C SER A 52 -2.56 1.45 5.47
N ALA A 53 -3.86 1.27 5.26
CA ALA A 53 -4.48 1.29 3.94
C ALA A 53 -5.28 2.60 3.75
N ARG A 54 -5.29 3.12 2.53
CA ARG A 54 -6.14 4.24 2.09
C ARG A 54 -6.91 3.85 0.82
N GLY A 55 -8.17 4.25 0.74
CA GLY A 55 -9.15 3.88 -0.30
C GLY A 55 -9.97 5.07 -0.76
#